data_AF-G0NX78-F1
#
_entry.id   AF-G0NX78-F1
#
_cell.length_a   1.000
_cell.length_b   1.000
_cell.length_c   1.000
_cell.angle_alpha   90.00
_cell.angle_beta   90.00
_cell.angle_gamma   90.00
#
_symmetry.space_group_name_H-M   'P 1'
#
loop_
_entity.id
_entity.type
_entity.pdbx_description
1 polymer ?
#
loop_
_entity_poly.entity_id
_entity_poly.type
_entity_poly.pdbx_seq_one_letter_code
_entity_poly.pdbx_strand_id
1 'polypeptide(L)'
;MSKFNDKMTLIERLINTIAPPIFNRFLSKYEFKSFRPPYSSIDIPSLDSMSSFIFTNSNPYIDYPRPTIEKNVQIGGISVDIDKLKNEKVNEEWNEILNLRSKTVLVSFGSVMLSKDMPLENK
;
A
#
# COMPACT_ATOMS: atom_id res chain seq x y z
N MET A 1 -3.24 -5.42 10.48
CA MET A 1 -2.40 -4.57 11.35
C MET A 1 -3.14 -4.34 12.66
N SER A 2 -2.42 -4.24 13.77
CA SER A 2 -3.01 -4.17 15.11
C SER A 2 -3.87 -2.94 15.31
N LYS A 3 -5.00 -3.09 16.01
CA LYS A 3 -5.86 -1.98 16.44
C LYS A 3 -5.27 -1.16 17.60
N PHE A 4 -4.24 -1.68 18.26
CA PHE A 4 -3.69 -1.09 19.48
C PHE A 4 -2.55 -0.13 19.13
N ASN A 5 -2.53 1.05 19.76
CA ASN A 5 -1.53 2.10 19.58
C ASN A 5 -0.51 2.10 20.74
N ASP A 6 0.27 3.15 20.96
CA ASP A 6 1.39 3.21 21.95
C ASP A 6 1.07 2.73 23.38
N LYS A 7 -0.19 2.82 23.82
CA LYS A 7 -0.65 2.28 25.11
C LYS A 7 -1.19 0.86 24.92
N MET A 8 -0.38 -0.13 25.30
CA MET A 8 -0.73 -1.55 25.22
C MET A 8 -0.36 -2.29 26.51
N THR A 9 -1.25 -3.21 26.92
CA THR A 9 -0.96 -4.25 27.90
C THR A 9 0.04 -5.27 27.36
N LEU A 10 0.64 -6.08 28.25
CA LEU A 10 1.58 -7.14 27.84
C LEU A 10 0.94 -8.17 26.90
N ILE A 11 -0.34 -8.50 27.11
CA ILE A 11 -1.06 -9.47 26.26
C ILE A 11 -1.29 -8.90 24.86
N GLU A 12 -1.69 -7.64 24.75
CA GLU A 12 -1.87 -6.98 23.45
C GLU A 12 -0.55 -6.87 22.68
N ARG A 13 0.56 -6.58 23.37
CA ARG A 13 1.91 -6.60 22.77
C ARG A 13 2.27 -7.98 22.21
N LEU A 14 1.95 -9.05 22.95
CA LEU A 14 2.20 -10.42 22.51
C LEU A 14 1.38 -10.75 21.26
N ILE A 15 0.08 -10.43 21.26
CA ILE A 15 -0.81 -10.60 20.11
C ILE A 15 -0.26 -9.84 18.90
N ASN A 16 0.19 -8.60 19.09
CA ASN A 16 0.76 -7.76 18.03
C ASN A 16 2.07 -8.30 17.47
N THR A 17 2.85 -9.01 18.29
CA THR A 17 4.10 -9.63 17.87
C THR A 17 3.86 -10.91 17.05
N ILE A 18 2.85 -11.70 17.43
CA ILE A 18 2.57 -13.01 16.83
C ILE A 18 1.64 -12.90 15.60
N ALA A 19 0.75 -11.91 15.55
CA ALA A 19 -0.21 -11.78 14.45
C ALA A 19 0.44 -11.60 13.06
N PRO A 20 1.49 -10.76 12.87
CA PRO A 20 2.13 -10.58 11.56
C PRO A 20 2.71 -11.86 10.92
N PRO A 21 3.53 -12.70 11.61
CA PRO A 21 4.05 -13.92 11.00
C PRO A 21 2.94 -14.94 10.67
N ILE A 22 1.87 -15.01 11.47
CA ILE A 22 0.68 -15.81 11.14
C ILE A 22 0.04 -15.29 9.86
N PHE A 23 -0.23 -13.98 9.79
CA PHE A 23 -0.86 -13.37 8.62
C PHE A 23 -0.03 -13.57 7.35
N ASN A 24 1.29 -13.37 7.43
CA ASN A 24 2.22 -13.60 6.33
C ASN A 24 2.28 -15.05 5.84
N ARG A 25 1.90 -16.03 6.68
CA ARG A 25 1.80 -17.44 6.27
C ARG A 25 0.51 -17.74 5.52
N PHE A 26 -0.58 -17.04 5.86
CA PHE A 26 -1.89 -17.23 5.23
C PHE A 26 -2.08 -16.37 3.97
N LEU A 27 -1.44 -15.21 3.89
CA LEU A 27 -1.44 -14.41 2.68
C LEU A 27 -0.64 -15.09 1.57
N SER A 28 -1.17 -15.05 0.35
CA SER A 28 -0.44 -15.48 -0.84
C SER A 28 0.84 -14.66 -0.98
N LYS A 29 1.98 -15.33 -1.10
CA LYS A 29 3.25 -14.66 -1.41
C LYS A 29 3.24 -14.33 -2.89
N TYR A 30 3.28 -13.04 -3.22
CA TYR A 30 3.48 -12.61 -4.60
C TYR A 30 4.88 -13.04 -5.05
N GLU A 31 4.96 -13.86 -6.09
CA GLU A 31 6.23 -14.20 -6.73
C GLU A 31 6.65 -13.07 -7.67
N PHE A 32 7.79 -12.44 -7.37
CA PHE A 32 8.42 -11.49 -8.26
C PHE A 32 9.22 -12.26 -9.32
N LYS A 33 9.02 -11.91 -10.59
CA LYS A 33 9.81 -12.48 -11.70
C LYS A 33 10.76 -11.43 -12.24
N SER A 34 11.93 -11.87 -12.67
CA SER A 34 12.88 -11.00 -13.37
C SER A 34 12.28 -10.49 -14.68
N PHE A 35 12.58 -9.25 -15.06
CA PHE A 35 12.06 -8.65 -16.30
C PHE A 35 12.72 -9.20 -17.57
N ARG A 36 13.85 -9.90 -17.43
CA ARG A 36 14.61 -10.46 -18.55
C ARG A 36 14.35 -11.96 -18.63
N PRO A 37 14.22 -12.54 -19.85
CA PRO A 37 14.20 -13.99 -20.01
C PRO A 37 15.38 -14.64 -19.27
N PRO A 38 15.18 -15.74 -18.52
CA PRO A 38 14.02 -16.64 -18.53
C PRO A 38 12.88 -16.28 -17.55
N TYR A 39 12.83 -15.05 -17.01
CA TYR A 39 11.81 -14.62 -16.04
C TYR A 39 11.83 -15.47 -14.75
N SER A 40 13.03 -15.80 -14.27
CA SER A 40 13.22 -16.53 -13.01
C SER A 40 12.58 -15.81 -11.83
N SER A 41 12.14 -16.60 -10.83
CA SER A 41 11.64 -16.06 -9.57
C SER A 41 12.77 -15.36 -8.81
N ILE A 42 12.43 -14.23 -8.20
CA ILE A 42 13.32 -13.42 -7.38
C ILE A 42 12.92 -13.64 -5.92
N ASP A 43 13.88 -14.11 -5.13
CA ASP A 43 13.74 -14.21 -3.68
C ASP A 43 14.02 -12.86 -3.02
N ILE A 44 13.01 -12.00 -2.97
CA ILE A 44 13.13 -10.65 -2.42
C ILE A 44 13.76 -10.62 -1.01
N PRO A 45 13.37 -11.48 -0.05
CA PRO A 45 13.98 -11.49 1.29
C PRO A 45 15.51 -11.64 1.31
N SER A 46 16.09 -12.52 0.48
CA SER A 46 17.55 -12.68 0.45
C SER A 46 18.23 -11.48 -0.20
N LEU A 47 17.68 -10.94 -1.29
CA LEU A 47 18.20 -9.73 -1.94
C LEU A 47 18.10 -8.51 -1.04
N ASP A 48 17.03 -8.39 -0.26
CA ASP A 48 16.82 -7.26 0.64
C ASP A 48 17.93 -7.15 1.69
N SER A 49 18.43 -8.29 2.18
CA SER A 49 19.58 -8.31 3.11
C SER A 49 20.89 -7.84 2.45
N MET A 50 21.12 -8.20 1.19
CA MET A 50 22.34 -7.90 0.43
C MET A 50 22.35 -6.51 -0.22
N SER A 51 21.19 -5.86 -0.32
CA SER A 51 21.08 -4.53 -0.93
C SER A 51 21.83 -3.46 -0.12
N SER A 52 22.46 -2.50 -0.81
CA SER A 52 23.10 -1.34 -0.15
C SER A 52 22.06 -0.32 0.33
N PHE A 53 20.97 -0.16 -0.42
CA PHE A 53 19.85 0.73 -0.08
C PHE A 53 18.53 0.08 -0.45
N ILE A 54 17.50 0.44 0.30
CA ILE A 54 16.11 0.04 0.06
C ILE A 54 15.30 1.32 -0.07
N PHE A 55 14.65 1.52 -1.22
CA PHE A 55 13.75 2.65 -1.42
C PHE A 55 12.33 2.19 -1.14
N THR A 56 11.65 2.84 -0.19
CA THR A 56 10.24 2.53 0.13
C THR A 56 9.35 3.70 -0.19
N ASN A 57 8.20 3.42 -0.81
CA ASN A 57 7.16 4.42 -1.04
C ASN A 57 6.40 4.69 0.26
N SER A 58 7.03 5.47 1.14
CA SER A 58 6.58 5.75 2.51
C SER A 58 7.00 7.16 2.91
N ASN A 59 6.29 7.76 3.86
CA ASN A 59 6.64 9.04 4.44
C ASN A 59 6.57 8.91 5.98
N PRO A 60 7.68 9.17 6.70
CA PRO A 60 7.80 8.90 8.13
C PRO A 60 6.84 9.72 9.01
N TYR A 61 6.29 10.82 8.50
CA TYR A 61 5.36 11.67 9.24
C TYR A 61 3.90 11.20 9.18
N ILE A 62 3.55 10.39 8.18
CA ILE A 62 2.17 9.94 7.95
C ILE A 62 2.02 8.42 7.97
N ASP A 63 3.12 7.68 7.76
CA ASP A 63 3.13 6.22 7.82
C ASP A 63 3.13 5.75 9.27
N TYR A 64 2.71 4.50 9.48
CA TYR A 64 2.71 3.88 10.79
C TYR A 64 4.15 3.68 11.28
N PRO A 65 4.41 3.90 12.60
CA PRO A 65 5.71 3.62 13.16
C PRO A 65 6.02 2.13 13.04
N ARG A 66 7.13 1.81 12.38
CA ARG A 66 7.63 0.44 12.23
C ARG A 66 9.15 0.42 12.42
N PRO A 67 9.71 -0.69 12.94
CA PRO A 67 11.14 -0.90 12.92
C PRO A 67 11.66 -0.80 11.48
N THR A 68 12.70 0.00 11.29
CA THR A 68 13.37 0.18 10.00
C THR A 68 14.88 0.15 10.22
N ILE A 69 15.63 -0.01 9.13
CA ILE A 69 17.09 -0.03 9.12
C ILE A 69 17.61 1.24 8.43
N GLU A 70 18.84 1.66 8.75
CA GLU A 70 19.43 2.90 8.24
C GLU A 70 19.55 2.94 6.71
N LYS A 71 19.70 1.77 6.07
CA LYS A 71 19.73 1.66 4.60
C LYS A 71 18.37 1.86 3.92
N ASN A 72 17.29 2.06 4.69
CA ASN A 72 15.96 2.32 4.15
C ASN A 72 15.75 3.83 3.92
N VAL A 73 15.70 4.21 2.65
CA VAL A 73 15.38 5.57 2.20
C VAL A 73 13.90 5.64 1.85
N GLN A 74 13.14 6.40 2.64
CA GLN A 74 11.69 6.57 2.45
C GLN A 74 11.42 7.73 1.48
N ILE A 75 10.81 7.43 0.34
CA ILE A 75 10.45 8.40 -0.71
C ILE A 75 8.94 8.30 -0.98
N GLY A 76 8.16 9.08 -0.24
CA GLY A 76 6.72 9.12 -0.38
C GLY A 76 6.32 9.66 -1.77
N GLY A 77 5.41 8.95 -2.43
CA GLY A 77 4.96 9.32 -3.77
C GLY A 77 5.96 9.01 -4.88
N ILE A 78 6.95 8.12 -4.68
CA ILE A 78 7.94 7.78 -5.72
C ILE A 78 7.31 7.28 -7.03
N SER A 79 6.12 6.68 -6.95
CA SER A 79 5.36 6.20 -8.12
C SER A 79 4.43 7.25 -8.73
N VAL A 80 4.38 8.46 -8.16
CA VAL A 80 3.46 9.52 -8.58
C VAL A 80 4.18 10.45 -9.54
N ASP A 81 3.73 10.45 -10.78
CA ASP A 81 4.17 11.43 -11.79
C ASP A 81 3.39 12.73 -11.60
N ILE A 82 4.00 13.69 -10.92
CA ILE A 82 3.39 14.98 -10.58
C ILE A 82 3.12 15.81 -11.85
N ASP A 83 4.02 15.76 -12.83
CA ASP A 83 3.88 16.57 -14.05
C ASP A 83 2.77 16.02 -14.92
N LYS A 84 2.69 14.69 -15.05
CA LYS A 84 1.57 14.04 -15.71
C LYS A 84 0.25 14.36 -15.02
N LEU A 85 0.16 14.27 -13.68
CA LEU A 85 -1.07 14.59 -12.95
C LEU A 85 -1.54 16.03 -13.11
N LYS A 86 -0.61 16.99 -13.25
CA LYS A 86 -0.94 18.40 -13.48
C LYS A 86 -1.44 18.66 -14.90
N ASN A 87 -0.93 17.91 -15.88
CA ASN A 87 -1.21 18.13 -17.29
C ASN A 87 -2.38 17.28 -17.80
N GLU A 88 -2.59 16.10 -17.23
CA GLU A 88 -3.70 15.23 -17.59
C GLU A 88 -5.00 15.74 -16.99
N LYS A 89 -5.92 16.10 -17.87
CA LYS A 89 -7.32 16.34 -17.51
C LYS A 89 -8.10 15.05 -17.67
N VAL A 90 -9.12 14.89 -16.83
CA VAL A 90 -10.16 13.89 -17.08
C VAL A 90 -10.85 14.17 -18.41
N ASN A 91 -11.49 13.15 -19.00
CA ASN A 91 -12.24 13.33 -20.24
C ASN A 91 -13.41 14.33 -20.04
N GLU A 92 -14.02 14.75 -21.15
CA GLU A 92 -15.08 15.78 -21.13
C GLU A 92 -16.28 15.34 -20.27
N GLU A 93 -16.70 14.07 -20.39
CA GLU A 93 -17.76 13.48 -19.58
C GLU A 93 -17.51 13.62 -18.07
N TRP A 94 -16.34 13.19 -17.58
CA TRP A 94 -16.01 13.31 -16.16
C TRP A 94 -15.84 14.77 -15.76
N ASN A 95 -15.29 15.62 -16.64
CA ASN A 95 -15.17 17.04 -16.36
C ASN A 95 -16.55 17.69 -16.16
N GLU A 96 -17.54 17.37 -17.01
CA GLU A 96 -18.92 17.83 -16.84
C GLU A 96 -19.53 17.32 -15.54
N ILE A 97 -19.44 16.01 -15.27
CA ILE A 97 -19.99 15.37 -14.06
C ILE A 97 -19.40 15.99 -12.79
N LEU A 98 -18.07 16.16 -12.74
CA LEU A 98 -17.38 16.71 -11.58
C LEU A 98 -17.70 18.20 -11.35
N ASN A 99 -18.02 18.94 -12.41
CA ASN A 99 -18.39 20.36 -12.35
C ASN A 99 -19.89 20.61 -12.05
N LEU A 100 -20.74 19.58 -12.01
CA LEU A 100 -22.16 19.72 -11.64
C LEU A 100 -22.36 20.29 -10.22
N ARG A 101 -21.37 20.12 -9.33
CA ARG A 101 -21.41 20.57 -7.94
C ARG A 101 -20.09 21.20 -7.54
N SER A 102 -20.14 22.16 -6.62
CA SER A 102 -18.94 22.77 -6.05
C SER A 102 -18.13 21.84 -5.15
N LYS A 103 -18.72 20.71 -4.72
CA LYS A 103 -18.09 19.69 -3.87
C LYS A 103 -18.41 18.31 -4.42
N THR A 104 -17.38 17.50 -4.58
CA THR A 104 -17.47 16.11 -5.04
C THR A 104 -16.68 15.20 -4.11
N VAL A 105 -17.21 14.01 -3.85
CA VAL A 105 -16.56 12.99 -3.01
C VAL A 105 -16.18 11.81 -3.88
N LEU A 106 -14.89 11.46 -3.88
CA LEU A 106 -14.39 10.23 -4.51
C LEU A 106 -14.47 9.08 -3.52
N VAL A 107 -15.18 8.02 -3.90
CA VAL A 107 -15.27 6.77 -3.12
C VAL A 107 -14.58 5.67 -3.91
N SER A 108 -13.57 5.03 -3.31
CA SER A 108 -12.84 3.90 -3.89
C SER A 108 -12.48 2.90 -2.81
N PHE A 109 -12.75 1.62 -3.06
CA PHE A 109 -12.44 0.49 -2.16
C PHE A 109 -11.17 -0.27 -2.56
N GLY A 110 -10.46 0.24 -3.58
CA GLY A 110 -9.30 -0.43 -4.17
C GLY A 110 -9.69 -1.61 -5.05
N SER A 111 -8.70 -2.43 -5.41
CA SER A 111 -8.86 -3.54 -6.36
C SER A 111 -9.31 -4.86 -5.72
N VAL A 112 -9.23 -4.96 -4.39
CA VAL A 112 -9.49 -6.22 -3.66
C VAL A 112 -10.96 -6.34 -3.25
N MET A 113 -11.60 -5.24 -2.85
CA MET A 113 -13.01 -5.22 -2.46
C MET A 113 -13.80 -4.51 -3.55
N LEU A 114 -14.64 -5.25 -4.28
CA LEU A 114 -15.41 -4.70 -5.40
C LEU A 114 -16.77 -4.21 -4.90
N SER A 115 -17.15 -2.98 -5.25
CA SER A 115 -18.47 -2.41 -4.89
C SER A 115 -19.64 -3.26 -5.38
N LYS A 116 -19.44 -4.02 -6.47
CA LYS A 116 -20.46 -4.93 -7.02
C LYS A 116 -20.88 -6.02 -6.02
N ASP A 117 -19.97 -6.40 -5.11
CA ASP A 117 -20.15 -7.47 -4.14
C ASP A 117 -20.75 -6.97 -2.81
N MET A 118 -21.12 -5.67 -2.73
CA MET A 118 -21.79 -5.11 -1.57
C MET A 118 -23.19 -5.72 -1.38
N PRO A 119 -23.59 -6.08 -0.14
CA PRO A 119 -24.92 -6.63 0.14
C PRO A 119 -26.03 -5.65 -0.27
N LEU A 120 -27.17 -6.18 -0.73
CA LEU A 120 -28.31 -5.38 -1.19
C LEU A 120 -28.86 -4.43 -0.12
N GLU A 121 -28.79 -4.82 1.16
CA GLU A 121 -29.21 -3.98 2.29
C GLU A 121 -28.38 -2.70 2.45
N ASN A 122 -27.16 -2.67 1.88
CA ASN A 122 -26.24 -1.53 1.95
C ASN A 122 -25.96 -0.88 0.58
N LYS A 123 -26.54 -1.39 -0.51
CA LYS A 123 -26.45 -0.79 -1.85
C LYS A 123 -27.41 0.38 -1.98
#